data_AF-A0A8C9KRJ0-F1
#
_entry.id   AF-A0A8C9KRJ0-F1
#
_cell.length_a   1.000
_cell.length_b   1.000
_cell.length_c   1.000
_cell.angle_alpha   90.00
_cell.angle_beta   90.00
_cell.angle_gamma   90.00
#
_symmetry.space_group_name_H-M   'P 1'
#
loop_
_entity.id
_entity.type
_entity.pdbx_description
1 polymer ?
#
loop_
_entity_poly.entity_id
_entity_poly.type
_entity_poly.pdbx_seq_one_letter_code
_entity_poly.pdbx_strand_id
1 'polypeptide(L)'
;RYDAGKDGFIDLMELKLMMEKLGAPQTHLGLKNMIKEVDEDLDSKLSFREFLLIFRKAAAGELQEDSGLHALARLSEIDVSTEGVKGAKNFFEAKVRQAINEASRFEEEIKAEQEEKKKQAEELKQRKAAFKELQSTFTQ
;
A
#
# COMPACT_ATOMS: atom_id res chain seq x y z
N ARG A 1 -0.18 -32.14 4.43
CA ARG A 1 1.10 -31.39 4.54
C ARG A 1 1.74 -31.41 3.17
N TYR A 2 1.97 -30.23 2.57
CA TYR A 2 2.35 -30.11 1.15
C TYR A 2 3.83 -29.78 0.95
N ASP A 3 4.48 -29.09 1.89
CA ASP A 3 5.94 -29.01 2.02
C ASP A 3 6.47 -30.37 2.52
N ALA A 4 6.85 -31.21 1.56
CA ALA A 4 7.43 -32.53 1.77
C ALA A 4 8.93 -32.43 2.03
N GLY A 5 9.61 -31.45 1.40
CA GLY A 5 11.03 -31.17 1.61
C GLY A 5 11.37 -30.66 3.01
N LYS A 6 10.38 -30.09 3.72
CA LYS A 6 10.53 -29.35 4.98
C LYS A 6 11.53 -28.19 4.86
N ASP A 7 11.63 -27.60 3.67
CA ASP A 7 12.52 -26.47 3.41
C ASP A 7 11.82 -25.12 3.69
N GLY A 8 10.51 -25.15 3.98
CA GLY A 8 9.71 -23.95 4.25
C GLY A 8 9.14 -23.30 2.99
N PHE A 9 9.33 -23.94 1.83
CA PHE A 9 8.81 -23.51 0.54
C PHE A 9 7.83 -24.54 -0.02
N ILE A 10 7.06 -24.13 -1.03
CA ILE A 10 6.29 -25.04 -1.87
C ILE A 10 6.85 -24.92 -3.28
N ASP A 11 7.50 -25.99 -3.74
CA ASP A 11 7.98 -26.05 -5.12
C ASP A 11 6.87 -26.40 -6.12
N LEU A 12 7.21 -26.44 -7.40
CA LEU A 12 6.25 -26.73 -8.47
C LEU A 12 5.60 -28.13 -8.35
N MET A 13 6.33 -29.13 -7.87
CA MET A 13 5.82 -30.50 -7.73
C MET A 13 4.92 -30.62 -6.50
N GLU A 14 5.27 -29.93 -5.43
CA GLU A 14 4.46 -29.84 -4.22
C GLU A 14 3.16 -29.06 -4.48
N LEU A 15 3.22 -27.97 -5.26
CA LEU A 15 2.03 -27.24 -5.71
C LEU A 15 1.16 -28.10 -6.64
N LYS A 16 1.78 -28.88 -7.53
CA LYS A 16 1.05 -29.84 -8.38
C LYS A 16 0.26 -30.83 -7.52
N LEU A 17 0.92 -31.46 -6.56
CA LEU A 17 0.31 -32.41 -5.65
C LEU A 17 -0.82 -31.76 -4.84
N MET A 18 -0.62 -30.52 -4.39
CA MET A 18 -1.64 -29.75 -3.69
C MET A 18 -2.90 -29.57 -4.57
N MET A 19 -2.74 -29.12 -5.82
CA MET A 19 -3.87 -28.90 -6.73
C MET A 19 -4.60 -30.19 -7.09
N GLU A 20 -3.87 -31.30 -7.23
CA GLU A 20 -4.48 -32.63 -7.42
C GLU A 20 -5.31 -33.06 -6.21
N LYS A 21 -4.81 -32.81 -4.99
CA LYS A 21 -5.53 -33.14 -3.74
C LYS A 21 -6.75 -32.25 -3.50
N LEU A 22 -6.70 -30.99 -3.96
CA LEU A 22 -7.84 -30.08 -3.93
C LEU A 22 -8.89 -30.40 -5.01
N GLY A 23 -8.63 -31.35 -5.91
CA GLY A 23 -9.57 -31.74 -6.97
C GLY A 23 -9.61 -30.77 -8.17
N ALA A 24 -8.63 -29.88 -8.28
CA ALA A 24 -8.50 -28.91 -9.37
C ALA A 24 -7.12 -28.99 -10.04
N PRO A 25 -6.76 -30.14 -10.65
CA PRO A 25 -5.45 -30.32 -11.26
C PRO A 25 -5.18 -29.26 -12.34
N GLN A 26 -3.95 -28.75 -12.35
CA GLN A 26 -3.51 -27.71 -13.29
C GLN A 26 -2.46 -28.26 -14.25
N THR A 27 -2.34 -27.63 -15.43
CA THR A 27 -1.26 -27.94 -16.36
C THR A 27 0.09 -27.48 -15.80
N HIS A 28 1.19 -28.06 -16.26
CA HIS A 28 2.53 -27.65 -15.85
C HIS A 28 2.80 -26.16 -16.12
N LEU A 29 2.30 -25.63 -17.27
CA LEU A 29 2.40 -24.21 -17.58
C LEU A 29 1.52 -23.36 -16.65
N GLY A 30 0.31 -23.83 -16.33
CA GLY A 30 -0.58 -23.20 -15.36
C GLY A 30 0.07 -23.07 -13.98
N LEU A 31 0.68 -24.14 -13.48
CA LEU A 31 1.41 -24.14 -12.20
C LEU A 31 2.58 -23.16 -12.20
N LYS A 32 3.37 -23.11 -13.28
CA LYS A 32 4.45 -22.11 -13.41
C LYS A 32 3.91 -20.69 -13.37
N ASN A 33 2.79 -20.43 -14.05
CA ASN A 33 2.16 -19.11 -14.06
C ASN A 33 1.61 -18.74 -12.68
N MET A 34 1.01 -19.69 -11.95
CA MET A 34 0.53 -19.49 -10.59
C MET A 34 1.65 -19.07 -9.64
N ILE A 35 2.81 -19.74 -9.71
CA ILE A 35 3.98 -19.38 -8.89
C ILE A 35 4.44 -17.97 -9.28
N LYS A 36 4.68 -17.75 -10.58
CA LYS A 36 5.17 -16.48 -11.11
C LYS A 36 4.31 -15.27 -10.76
N GLU A 37 3.00 -15.45 -10.54
CA GLU A 37 2.09 -14.36 -10.20
C GLU A 37 2.31 -13.81 -8.78
N VAL A 38 2.85 -14.62 -7.87
CA VAL A 38 3.06 -14.26 -6.46
C VAL A 38 4.51 -14.35 -5.99
N ASP A 39 5.39 -14.93 -6.81
CA ASP A 39 6.84 -15.02 -6.62
C ASP A 39 7.47 -13.62 -6.75
N GLU A 40 7.74 -12.97 -5.61
CA GLU A 40 8.29 -11.62 -5.54
C GLU A 40 9.83 -11.62 -5.52
N ASP A 41 10.45 -12.71 -5.05
CA ASP A 41 11.91 -12.84 -4.96
C ASP A 41 12.56 -13.63 -6.11
N LEU A 42 11.74 -14.19 -7.01
CA LEU A 42 12.11 -14.90 -8.24
C LEU A 42 12.84 -16.22 -7.99
N ASP A 43 12.58 -16.89 -6.87
CA ASP A 43 13.16 -18.19 -6.53
C ASP A 43 12.45 -19.39 -7.22
N SER A 44 11.34 -19.13 -7.94
CA SER A 44 10.50 -20.11 -8.62
C SER A 44 9.84 -21.15 -7.69
N LYS A 45 9.73 -20.82 -6.40
CA LYS A 45 9.00 -21.55 -5.38
C LYS A 45 8.04 -20.58 -4.68
N LEU A 46 7.31 -21.07 -3.69
CA LEU A 46 6.45 -20.24 -2.87
C LEU A 46 6.92 -20.28 -1.42
N SER A 47 7.41 -19.15 -0.93
CA SER A 47 7.59 -18.95 0.50
C SER A 47 6.22 -18.85 1.21
N PHE A 48 6.22 -18.98 2.54
CA PHE A 48 5.00 -18.78 3.33
C PHE A 48 4.34 -17.40 3.08
N ARG A 49 5.15 -16.35 2.90
CA ARG A 49 4.63 -14.99 2.64
C ARG A 49 3.94 -14.90 1.28
N GLU A 50 4.51 -15.50 0.25
CA GLU A 50 3.95 -15.47 -1.11
C GLU A 50 2.72 -16.37 -1.21
N PHE A 51 2.71 -17.48 -0.46
CA PHE A 51 1.51 -18.29 -0.30
C PHE A 51 0.34 -17.47 0.29
N LEU A 52 0.60 -16.65 1.32
CA LEU A 52 -0.41 -15.72 1.86
C LEU A 52 -0.82 -14.62 0.86
N LEU A 53 0.08 -14.24 -0.06
CA LEU A 53 -0.23 -13.25 -1.08
C LEU A 53 -1.33 -13.72 -2.04
N ILE A 54 -1.43 -15.02 -2.30
CA ILE A 54 -2.53 -15.62 -3.08
C ILE A 54 -3.88 -15.27 -2.44
N PHE A 55 -4.01 -15.49 -1.14
CA PHE A 55 -5.23 -15.22 -0.37
C PHE A 55 -5.55 -13.73 -0.29
N ARG A 56 -4.53 -12.89 -0.15
CA ARG A 56 -4.70 -11.43 -0.22
C ARG A 56 -5.26 -11.01 -1.58
N LYS A 57 -4.69 -11.50 -2.68
CA LYS A 57 -5.15 -11.19 -4.05
C LYS A 57 -6.58 -11.67 -4.27
N ALA A 58 -6.92 -12.87 -3.77
CA ALA A 58 -8.29 -13.38 -3.80
C ALA A 58 -9.26 -12.45 -3.06
N ALA A 59 -8.93 -12.03 -1.84
CA ALA A 59 -9.75 -11.12 -1.04
C ALA A 59 -9.87 -9.71 -1.64
N ALA A 60 -8.87 -9.27 -2.41
CA ALA A 60 -8.88 -8.00 -3.13
C ALA A 60 -9.63 -8.07 -4.47
N GLY A 61 -10.02 -9.27 -4.93
CA GLY A 61 -10.62 -9.45 -6.26
C GLY A 61 -9.63 -9.24 -7.40
N GLU A 62 -8.33 -9.40 -7.14
CA GLU A 62 -7.25 -9.20 -8.13
C GLU A 62 -6.95 -10.46 -8.95
N LEU A 63 -7.44 -11.63 -8.53
CA LEU A 63 -7.25 -12.88 -9.27
C LEU A 63 -8.24 -13.00 -10.42
N GLN A 64 -7.75 -13.42 -11.59
CA GLN A 64 -8.61 -13.72 -12.74
C GLN A 64 -9.60 -14.83 -12.38
N GLU A 65 -10.87 -14.65 -12.78
CA GLU A 65 -11.92 -15.67 -12.61
C GLU A 65 -11.50 -17.01 -13.23
N ASP A 66 -11.78 -18.09 -12.49
CA ASP A 66 -11.43 -19.47 -12.85
C ASP A 66 -9.94 -19.75 -13.15
N SER A 67 -9.05 -18.83 -12.76
CA SER A 67 -7.61 -19.09 -12.73
C SER A 67 -7.22 -20.17 -11.72
N GLY A 68 -6.01 -20.73 -11.86
CA GLY A 68 -5.49 -21.71 -10.91
C GLY A 68 -5.38 -21.17 -9.48
N LEU A 69 -4.98 -19.91 -9.30
CA LEU A 69 -4.94 -19.25 -7.99
C LEU A 69 -6.34 -18.98 -7.45
N HIS A 70 -7.31 -18.61 -8.30
CA HIS A 70 -8.71 -18.46 -7.90
C HIS A 70 -9.29 -19.79 -7.40
N ALA A 71 -9.02 -20.89 -8.12
CA ALA A 71 -9.43 -22.23 -7.69
C ALA A 71 -8.77 -22.64 -6.36
N LEU A 72 -7.48 -22.38 -6.19
CA LEU A 72 -6.76 -22.67 -4.94
C LEU A 72 -7.37 -21.92 -3.76
N ALA A 73 -7.62 -20.61 -3.90
CA ALA A 73 -8.20 -19.79 -2.83
C ALA A 73 -9.61 -20.27 -2.47
N ARG A 74 -10.44 -20.61 -3.47
CA ARG A 74 -11.82 -21.05 -3.28
C ARG A 74 -11.94 -22.45 -2.66
N LEU A 75 -11.03 -23.36 -3.01
CA LEU A 75 -11.05 -24.76 -2.55
C LEU A 75 -10.31 -24.96 -1.23
N SER A 76 -9.55 -23.96 -0.80
CA SER A 76 -9.00 -23.95 0.55
C SER A 76 -10.12 -23.76 1.58
N GLU A 77 -9.99 -24.39 2.74
CA GLU A 77 -10.93 -24.22 3.87
C GLU A 77 -10.82 -22.84 4.56
N ILE A 78 -10.00 -21.92 4.01
CA ILE A 78 -9.69 -20.64 4.63
C ILE A 78 -10.67 -19.58 4.09
N ASP A 79 -11.68 -19.23 4.89
CA ASP A 79 -12.51 -18.05 4.60
C ASP A 79 -11.79 -16.76 5.02
N VAL A 80 -11.05 -16.20 4.08
CA VAL A 80 -10.32 -14.93 4.23
C VAL A 80 -11.24 -13.72 4.42
N SER A 81 -12.55 -13.87 4.19
CA SER A 81 -13.53 -12.81 4.41
C SER A 81 -13.91 -12.65 5.88
N THR A 82 -13.79 -13.74 6.66
CA THR A 82 -14.04 -13.81 8.10
C THR A 82 -12.74 -13.80 8.92
N GLU A 83 -11.66 -14.41 8.41
CA GLU A 83 -10.38 -14.56 9.11
C GLU A 83 -9.46 -13.32 8.96
N GLY A 84 -9.37 -12.51 10.02
CA GLY A 84 -8.17 -11.74 10.44
C GLY A 84 -7.64 -10.56 9.60
N VAL A 85 -7.76 -10.53 8.27
CA VAL A 85 -7.00 -9.58 7.43
C VAL A 85 -7.65 -8.18 7.38
N LYS A 86 -8.98 -8.10 7.51
CA LYS A 86 -9.73 -6.83 7.42
C LYS A 86 -9.40 -5.85 8.56
N GLY A 87 -9.21 -6.36 9.78
CA GLY A 87 -8.90 -5.54 10.95
C GLY A 87 -7.59 -4.78 10.78
N ALA A 88 -6.54 -5.48 10.31
CA ALA A 88 -5.25 -4.88 10.04
C ALA A 88 -5.33 -3.85 8.90
N LYS A 89 -6.01 -4.17 7.78
CA LYS A 89 -6.16 -3.25 6.64
C LYS A 89 -6.77 -1.91 7.09
N ASN A 90 -7.89 -1.95 7.80
CA ASN A 90 -8.59 -0.74 8.25
C ASN A 90 -7.73 0.07 9.24
N PHE A 91 -6.99 -0.61 10.13
CA PHE A 91 -6.09 0.05 11.08
C PHE A 91 -4.96 0.82 10.38
N PHE A 92 -4.28 0.19 9.42
CA PHE A 92 -3.18 0.84 8.71
C PHE A 92 -3.68 1.95 7.77
N GLU A 93 -4.84 1.76 7.12
CA GLU A 93 -5.45 2.81 6.29
C GLU A 93 -5.83 4.05 7.13
N ALA A 94 -6.43 3.85 8.31
CA ALA A 94 -6.73 4.94 9.23
C ALA A 94 -5.46 5.68 9.67
N LYS A 95 -4.38 4.95 9.98
CA LYS A 95 -3.11 5.53 10.40
C LYS A 95 -2.42 6.35 9.29
N VAL A 96 -2.47 5.89 8.04
CA VAL A 96 -1.96 6.64 6.88
C VAL A 96 -2.76 7.93 6.68
N ARG A 97 -4.09 7.88 6.75
CA ARG A 97 -4.93 9.08 6.65
C ARG A 97 -4.64 10.09 7.76
N GLN A 98 -4.42 9.61 8.99
CA GLN A 98 -4.03 10.46 10.11
C GLN A 98 -2.69 11.17 9.85
N ALA A 99 -1.67 10.43 9.41
CA ALA A 99 -0.36 11.00 9.10
C ALA A 99 -0.42 12.06 7.97
N ILE A 100 -1.21 11.82 6.92
CA ILE A 100 -1.40 12.77 5.81
C ILE A 100 -2.10 14.04 6.32
N ASN A 101 -3.15 13.90 7.13
CA ASN A 101 -3.86 15.04 7.69
C ASN A 101 -2.97 15.88 8.63
N GLU A 102 -2.12 15.24 9.43
CA GLU A 102 -1.16 15.93 10.30
C GLU A 102 -0.11 16.70 9.48
N ALA A 103 0.42 16.12 8.40
CA ALA A 103 1.35 16.79 7.50
C ALA A 103 0.71 18.01 6.79
N SER A 104 -0.53 17.86 6.30
CA SER A 104 -1.25 18.95 5.63
C SER A 104 -1.51 20.14 6.56
N ARG A 105 -1.85 19.90 7.83
CA ARG A 105 -2.07 20.99 8.81
C ARG A 105 -0.80 21.77 9.10
N PHE A 106 0.33 21.08 9.21
CA PHE A 106 1.62 21.72 9.47
C PHE A 106 2.09 22.59 8.30
N GLU A 107 1.91 22.11 7.05
CA GLU A 107 2.22 22.91 5.86
C GLU A 107 1.34 24.15 5.74
N GLU A 108 0.05 24.04 6.07
CA GLU A 108 -0.88 25.18 6.09
C GLU A 108 -0.46 26.25 7.12
N GLU A 109 -0.04 25.82 8.31
CA GLU A 109 0.40 26.72 9.39
C GLU A 109 1.69 27.48 9.03
N ILE A 110 2.68 26.80 8.43
CA ILE A 110 3.90 27.44 7.93
C ILE A 110 3.59 28.47 6.85
N LYS A 111 2.68 28.14 5.93
CA LYS A 111 2.33 29.02 4.82
C LYS A 111 1.63 30.28 5.32
N ALA A 112 0.73 30.14 6.31
CA ALA A 112 0.04 31.27 6.92
C ALA A 112 1.02 32.22 7.63
N GLU A 113 1.97 31.69 8.40
CA GLU A 113 2.97 32.51 9.11
C GLU A 113 3.88 33.29 8.13
N GLN A 114 4.29 32.65 7.03
CA GLN A 114 5.11 33.32 6.00
C GLN A 114 4.36 34.45 5.30
N GLU A 115 3.07 34.26 5.02
CA GLU A 115 2.24 35.28 4.38
C GLU A 115 2.00 36.48 5.30
N GLU A 116 1.76 36.23 6.58
CA GLU A 116 1.56 37.28 7.59
C GLU A 116 2.83 38.11 7.82
N LYS A 117 3.99 37.46 7.94
CA LYS A 117 5.29 38.15 8.01
C LYS A 117 5.55 39.02 6.78
N LYS A 118 5.20 38.53 5.59
CA LYS A 118 5.39 39.26 4.34
C LYS A 118 4.50 40.50 4.28
N LYS A 119 3.23 40.38 4.67
CA LYS A 119 2.29 41.51 4.78
C LYS A 119 2.79 42.58 5.75
N GLN A 120 3.21 42.18 6.94
CA GLN A 120 3.71 43.10 7.96
C GLN A 120 4.99 43.84 7.49
N ALA A 121 5.90 43.14 6.82
CA ALA A 121 7.11 43.75 6.28
C ALA A 121 6.79 44.80 5.19
N GLU A 122 5.80 44.51 4.33
CA GLU A 122 5.37 45.41 3.27
C GLU A 122 4.67 46.65 3.83
N GLU A 123 3.81 46.47 4.83
CA GLU A 123 3.12 47.55 5.53
C GLU A 123 4.10 48.46 6.30
N LEU A 124 5.09 47.87 6.98
CA LEU A 124 6.18 48.61 7.63
C LEU A 124 7.00 49.42 6.61
N LYS A 125 7.27 48.86 5.43
CA LYS A 125 8.01 49.54 4.37
C LYS A 125 7.21 50.71 3.82
N GLN A 126 5.92 50.53 3.55
CA GLN A 126 5.03 51.59 3.10
C GLN A 126 4.91 52.71 4.16
N ARG A 127 4.74 52.35 5.44
CA ARG A 127 4.65 53.31 6.54
C ARG A 127 5.94 54.14 6.70
N LYS A 128 7.10 53.51 6.55
CA LYS A 128 8.40 54.21 6.55
C LYS A 128 8.54 55.15 5.35
N ALA A 129 8.10 54.73 4.17
CA ALA A 129 8.13 55.56 2.96
C ALA A 129 7.23 56.80 3.12
N ALA A 130 5.98 56.60 3.55
CA ALA A 130 5.03 57.69 3.80
C ALA A 130 5.55 58.66 4.86
N PHE A 131 6.15 58.17 5.96
CA PHE A 131 6.75 59.02 6.98
C PHE A 131 7.88 59.89 6.42
N LYS A 132 8.74 59.33 5.57
CA LYS A 132 9.86 60.04 4.95
C LYS A 132 9.37 61.11 3.96
N GLU A 133 8.32 60.83 3.21
CA GLU A 133 7.69 61.77 2.27
C GLU A 133 7.08 62.97 3.02
N LEU A 134 6.33 62.71 4.10
CA LEU A 134 5.72 63.74 4.95
C LEU A 134 6.76 64.65 5.62
N GLN A 135 7.90 64.10 6.05
CA GLN A 135 9.02 64.90 6.56
C GLN A 135 9.58 65.84 5.48
N SER A 136 9.76 65.34 4.25
CA SER A 136 10.32 66.14 3.16
C SER A 136 9.42 67.32 2.78
N THR A 137 8.09 67.14 2.82
CA THR A 137 7.10 68.20 2.57
C THR A 137 7.04 69.27 3.67
N PHE A 138 7.49 68.98 4.89
CA PHE A 138 7.44 69.92 6.01
C PHE A 138 8.71 70.79 6.12
N THR A 139 9.79 70.37 5.46
CA THR A 139 11.09 71.04 5.46
C THR A 139 11.33 71.95 4.24
N GLN A 140 10.33 72.12 3.38
CA GLN A 140 10.38 72.93 2.16
C GLN A 140 9.54 74.20 2.33
#